data_AF-A0A525WHD9-F1
#
_entry.id   AF-A0A525WHD9-F1
#
_cell.length_a   1.000
_cell.length_b   1.000
_cell.length_c   1.000
_cell.angle_alpha   90.00
_cell.angle_beta   90.00
_cell.angle_gamma   90.00
#
_symmetry.space_group_name_H-M   'P 1'
#
loop_
_entity.id
_entity.type
_entity.pdbx_description
1 polymer ?
#
loop_
_entity_poly.entity_id
_entity_poly.type
_entity_poly.pdbx_seq_one_letter_code
_entity_poly.pdbx_strand_id
1 'polypeptide(L)' 'HRLFTKQTKMKVYFAHPQCPWERGTNENTNGLLRQFFPAGTEFQRVSRREIKRVQAMLNDRPRKILNWHSPAHAFHQLLH' A
#
# COMPACT_ATOMS: atom_id res chain seq x y z
N HIS A 1 -1.17 18.91 2.75
CA HIS A 1 -2.10 18.30 3.72
C HIS A 1 -3.28 19.23 4.06
N ARG A 2 -3.08 20.51 4.43
CA ARG A 2 -4.19 21.43 4.78
C ARG A 2 -5.31 21.52 3.72
N LEU A 3 -4.95 21.69 2.44
CA LEU A 3 -5.92 21.75 1.34
C LEU A 3 -6.69 20.43 1.18
N PHE A 4 -5.97 19.29 1.19
CA PHE A 4 -6.57 17.96 1.15
C PHE A 4 -7.57 17.76 2.28
N THR A 5 -7.18 18.03 3.53
CA THR A 5 -8.08 17.95 4.69
C THR A 5 -9.28 18.87 4.57
N LYS A 6 -9.12 20.09 4.04
CA LYS A 6 -10.26 21.01 3.84
C LYS A 6 -11.29 20.42 2.87
N GLN A 7 -10.82 19.82 1.77
CA GLN A 7 -11.66 19.27 0.70
C GLN A 7 -12.30 17.93 1.07
N THR A 8 -11.55 17.01 1.68
CA THR A 8 -12.02 15.63 1.97
C THR A 8 -12.52 15.45 3.39
N LYS A 9 -12.29 16.43 4.27
CA LYS A 9 -12.49 16.34 5.73
C LYS A 9 -11.67 15.24 6.42
N MET A 10 -10.74 14.62 5.71
CA MET A 10 -9.87 13.58 6.26
C MET A 10 -8.71 14.19 7.05
N LYS A 11 -8.52 13.70 8.28
CA LYS A 11 -7.35 14.03 9.11
C LYS A 11 -6.09 13.46 8.46
N VAL A 12 -5.02 14.25 8.45
CA VAL A 12 -3.71 13.83 7.93
C VAL A 12 -2.72 13.80 9.09
N TYR A 13 -1.99 12.69 9.20
CA TYR A 13 -0.97 12.47 10.22
C TYR A 13 0.40 12.32 9.55
N PHE A 14 1.45 12.72 10.26
CA PHE A 14 2.84 12.57 9.83
C PHE A 14 3.59 11.69 10.83
N ALA A 15 4.48 10.85 10.31
CA ALA A 15 5.44 10.15 11.14
C ALA A 15 6.59 11.10 11.52
N HIS A 16 7.17 10.87 12.67
CA HIS A 16 8.36 11.57 13.14
C HIS A 16 9.56 11.27 12.21
N PRO A 17 10.45 12.25 11.99
CA PRO A 17 11.67 12.02 11.23
C PRO A 17 12.47 10.84 11.81
N GLN A 18 13.02 10.00 10.93
CA GLN A 18 13.83 8.83 11.30
C GLN A 18 13.08 7.77 12.14
N CYS A 19 11.75 7.78 12.15
CA CYS A 19 10.92 6.80 12.85
C CYS A 19 10.14 5.89 11.88
N PRO A 20 10.81 5.01 11.10
CA PRO A 20 10.14 4.16 10.11
C PRO A 20 9.14 3.17 10.73
N TRP A 21 9.29 2.82 12.02
CA TRP A 21 8.39 1.93 12.73
C TRP A 21 6.96 2.48 12.86
N GLU A 22 6.77 3.81 12.86
CA GLU A 22 5.44 4.44 12.84
C GLU A 22 4.69 4.20 11.51
N ARG A 23 5.38 3.65 10.51
CA ARG A 23 4.86 3.29 9.20
C ARG A 23 5.17 1.83 8.84
N GLY A 24 5.34 0.95 9.83
CA GLY A 24 5.79 -0.43 9.61
C GLY A 24 5.02 -1.18 8.52
N THR A 25 3.70 -1.04 8.46
CA THR A 25 2.85 -1.64 7.42
C THR A 25 3.16 -1.13 6.01
N ASN A 26 3.41 0.17 5.87
CA ASN A 26 3.76 0.79 4.58
C ASN A 26 5.14 0.29 4.13
N GLU A 27 6.11 0.23 5.04
CA GLU A 27 7.46 -0.22 4.70
C GLU A 27 7.49 -1.71 4.37
N ASN A 28 6.71 -2.55 5.06
CA ASN A 28 6.52 -3.95 4.68
C ASN A 28 5.92 -4.07 3.27
N THR A 29 4.88 -3.29 2.97
CA THR A 29 4.22 -3.29 1.66
C THR A 29 5.16 -2.81 0.55
N ASN A 30 5.96 -1.78 0.80
CA ASN A 30 7.00 -1.30 -0.11
C ASN A 30 8.02 -2.40 -0.41
N GLY A 31 8.45 -3.17 0.59
CA GLY A 31 9.36 -4.31 0.39
C GLY A 31 8.80 -5.37 -0.56
N LEU A 32 7.49 -5.60 -0.55
CA LEU A 32 6.84 -6.53 -1.48
C LEU A 32 6.74 -5.97 -2.88
N LEU A 33 6.46 -4.67 -3.02
CA LEU A 33 6.51 -3.99 -4.32
C LEU A 33 7.90 -4.11 -4.94
N ARG A 34 8.96 -4.08 -4.14
CA ARG A 34 10.35 -4.25 -4.61
C ARG A 34 10.67 -5.65 -5.15
N GLN A 35 9.84 -6.66 -4.86
CA GLN A 35 9.95 -7.99 -5.50
C GLN A 35 9.56 -7.92 -6.99
N PHE A 36 8.74 -6.94 -7.39
CA PHE A 36 8.30 -6.72 -8.77
C PHE A 36 9.03 -5.55 -9.45
N PHE A 37 9.37 -4.51 -8.69
CA PHE A 37 10.02 -3.30 -9.17
C PHE A 37 11.30 -3.04 -8.36
N PRO A 38 12.43 -3.68 -8.74
CA PRO A 38 13.70 -3.53 -8.03
C PRO A 38 14.16 -2.08 -7.87
N ALA A 39 15.16 -1.86 -7.01
CA ALA A 39 15.78 -0.54 -6.86
C ALA A 39 16.25 -0.01 -8.23
N GLY A 40 16.04 1.28 -8.49
CA GLY A 40 16.33 1.90 -9.79
C GLY A 40 15.23 1.78 -10.85
N THR A 41 14.10 1.11 -10.57
CA THR A 41 12.97 1.07 -11.52
C THR A 41 12.43 2.48 -11.80
N GLU A 42 12.49 2.91 -13.05
CA GLU A 42 11.84 4.13 -13.54
C GLU A 42 10.34 3.89 -13.72
N PHE A 43 9.53 4.22 -12.72
CA PHE A 43 8.08 4.03 -12.75
C PHE A 43 7.37 4.76 -13.91
N GLN A 44 7.97 5.80 -14.48
CA GLN A 44 7.45 6.47 -15.67
C GLN A 44 7.41 5.54 -16.90
N ARG A 45 8.32 4.56 -16.98
CA ARG A 45 8.37 3.56 -18.06
C ARG A 45 7.52 2.33 -17.76
N VAL A 46 7.03 2.18 -16.54
CA VAL A 46 6.18 1.06 -16.15
C VAL A 46 4.76 1.35 -16.62
N SER A 47 4.23 0.46 -17.46
CA SER A 47 2.87 0.63 -17.96
C SER A 47 1.84 0.59 -16.81
N ARG A 48 0.76 1.36 -16.95
CA ARG A 48 -0.37 1.31 -15.99
C ARG A 48 -0.96 -0.11 -15.86
N ARG A 49 -0.92 -0.90 -16.95
CA ARG A 49 -1.35 -2.30 -16.94
C ARG A 49 -0.50 -3.13 -15.98
N GLU A 50 0.81 -2.94 -16.02
CA GLU A 50 1.74 -3.65 -15.16
C GLU A 50 1.59 -3.26 -13.69
N ILE A 51 1.43 -1.96 -13.41
CA ILE A 51 1.13 -1.48 -12.04
C ILE A 51 -0.15 -2.13 -11.51
N LYS A 52 -1.23 -2.15 -12.31
CA LYS A 52 -2.49 -2.79 -11.92
C LYS A 52 -2.35 -4.29 -11.71
N ARG A 53 -1.57 -4.97 -12.55
CA ARG A 53 -1.29 -6.41 -12.42
C ARG A 53 -0.64 -6.70 -11.06
N VAL A 54 0.41 -5.97 -10.72
CA VAL A 54 1.12 -6.15 -9.44
C VAL A 54 0.21 -5.78 -8.25
N GLN A 55 -0.57 -4.70 -8.37
CA GLN A 55 -1.55 -4.32 -7.35
C GLN A 55 -2.56 -5.45 -7.07
N ALA A 56 -3.14 -6.05 -8.12
CA ALA A 56 -4.06 -7.17 -7.98
C ALA A 56 -3.37 -8.36 -7.28
N MET A 57 -2.18 -8.74 -7.73
CA MET A 57 -1.41 -9.81 -7.09
C MET A 57 -1.16 -9.57 -5.59
N LEU A 58 -0.86 -8.33 -5.19
CA LEU A 58 -0.63 -8.01 -3.77
C LEU A 58 -1.92 -7.99 -2.95
N ASN A 59 -3.03 -7.57 -3.54
CA ASN A 59 -4.36 -7.54 -2.91
C ASN A 59 -4.98 -8.93 -2.79
N ASP A 60 -4.62 -9.86 -3.69
CA ASP A 60 -5.09 -11.25 -3.66
C ASP A 60 -4.16 -12.16 -2.84
N ARG A 61 -2.95 -11.71 -2.50
CA ARG A 61 -1.98 -12.50 -1.73
C ARG A 61 -2.43 -12.69 -0.27
N PRO A 62 -2.63 -13.94 0.20
CA PRO A 62 -2.87 -14.26 1.61
C PRO A 62 -1.85 -13.64 2.57
N ARG A 63 -2.33 -13.08 3.70
CA ARG A 63 -1.48 -12.50 4.74
C ARG A 63 -1.68 -13.21 6.06
N LYS A 64 -0.59 -13.65 6.69
CA LYS A 64 -0.64 -14.27 8.02
C LYS A 64 -1.33 -13.39 9.07
N ILE A 65 -1.11 -12.06 9.03
CA ILE A 65 -1.76 -11.10 9.95
C ILE A 65 -3.28 -11.00 9.76
N LEU A 66 -3.81 -11.41 8.60
CA LEU A 66 -5.23 -11.43 8.29
C LEU A 66 -5.80 -12.86 8.39
N ASN A 67 -5.25 -13.71 9.27
CA ASN A 67 -5.63 -15.13 9.36
C ASN A 67 -5.56 -15.87 8.01
N TRP A 68 -4.56 -15.52 7.20
CA TRP A 68 -4.36 -16.05 5.84
C TRP A 68 -5.44 -15.66 4.82
N HIS A 69 -6.31 -14.70 5.13
CA HIS A 69 -7.12 -14.03 4.11
C HIS A 69 -6.28 -13.05 3.28
N SER A 70 -6.74 -12.77 2.06
CA SER A 70 -6.17 -11.72 1.23
C SER A 70 -6.63 -10.34 1.70
N PRO A 71 -5.85 -9.26 1.47
CA PRO A 71 -6.29 -7.90 1.74
C PRO A 71 -7.62 -7.55 1.07
N ALA A 72 -7.84 -8.00 -0.16
CA ALA A 72 -9.10 -7.79 -0.87
C ALA A 72 -10.29 -8.45 -0.15
N HIS A 73 -10.12 -9.69 0.33
CA HIS A 73 -11.16 -10.40 1.07
C HIS A 73 -11.46 -9.74 2.42
N ALA A 74 -10.42 -9.45 3.20
CA ALA A 74 -10.58 -8.79 4.49
C ALA A 74 -11.22 -7.40 4.36
N PHE A 75 -10.87 -6.65 3.31
CA PHE A 75 -11.50 -5.37 3.03
C PHE A 75 -12.98 -5.52 2.65
N HIS A 76 -13.32 -6.51 1.82
CA HIS A 76 -14.70 -6.78 1.44
C HIS A 76 -15.58 -7.12 2.65
N GLN A 77 -15.05 -7.87 3.63
CA GLN A 77 -15.77 -8.18 4.87
C GLN A 77 -16.09 -6.94 5.73
N LEU A 78 -15.31 -5.86 5.63
CA LEU A 78 -15.54 -4.63 6.39
C LEU A 78 -16.55 -3.68 5.74
N LEU A 79 -16.92 -3.94 4.47
CA LEU A 79 -17.88 -3.13 3.73
C LEU A 79 -19.33 -3.62 3.86
N HIS A 80 -19.52 -4.82 4.43
CA HIS A 80 -20.82 -5.40 4.79
C HIS A 80 -21.01 -5.35 6.30
#